data_AF-A0A931JZ73-F1
#
_entry.id   AF-A0A931JZ73-F1
#
_cell.length_a   1.000
_cell.length_b   1.000
_cell.length_c   1.000
_cell.angle_alpha   90.00
_cell.angle_beta   90.00
_cell.angle_gamma   90.00
#
_symmetry.space_group_name_H-M   'P 1'
#
loop_
_entity.id
_entity.type
_entity.pdbx_description
1 polymer ?
#
loop_
_entity_poly.entity_id
_entity_poly.type
_entity_poly.pdbx_seq_one_letter_code
_entity_poly.pdbx_strand_id
1 'polypeptide(L)'
;MAGARRGHLCPAQRPATGGRVNGFGNNRRGGRGPQRGPYRGHQNGHQGQRQNWNQPRPQQPQRDQGPIDVDGKPLPLPPGAKRFDELTSVDPAPRLTLEYPGCPASCRLIDLFCPIGRGQRGLIVSPPKAGKTTLLKDIATALLRNHPDVEVVVLLVDERPEEVTDFRRTFVQPESQQVEREMLARGEAAFKEAGQPVPAAPPAPLRVRVIASSNDHQVEKHIEISTTAIDRCKRMVEAGKHVVVLLDSLTRLGRAFNNSRRHANSGRTLSGGLDSKALEVPRQLFGAARNTEEAGSLTIIASCLVDTGSQADQVIFEEFKGSGNMELILDRKISERRLFPAIDLAASGTRKENLLLTEDELKTMSALRRRLLAMPPHQQVEQLLAALKRFPTNATLVGGAG
;
A
#
# COMPACT_ATOMS: atom_id res chain seq x y z
N MET A 1 23.32 -46.84 28.00
CA MET A 1 24.68 -47.05 28.52
C MET A 1 25.49 -45.79 28.28
N ALA A 2 26.16 -45.31 29.34
CA ALA A 2 27.29 -44.37 29.48
C ALA A 2 27.60 -43.34 28.36
N GLY A 3 27.91 -42.08 28.64
CA GLY A 3 28.29 -41.47 29.91
C GLY A 3 28.54 -39.97 29.78
N ALA A 4 28.33 -39.28 30.90
CA ALA A 4 28.50 -37.85 31.11
C ALA A 4 29.97 -37.44 31.21
N ARG A 5 30.29 -36.17 30.87
CA ARG A 5 31.28 -35.37 31.60
C ARG A 5 30.86 -33.90 31.70
N ARG A 6 30.63 -33.49 32.95
CA ARG A 6 30.57 -32.11 33.45
C ARG A 6 31.99 -31.66 33.83
N GLY A 7 32.21 -30.34 33.84
CA GLY A 7 33.29 -29.64 34.55
C GLY A 7 33.47 -28.26 33.93
N HIS A 8 33.67 -27.15 34.64
CA HIS A 8 33.62 -26.81 36.06
C HIS A 8 33.47 -25.27 36.11
N LEU A 9 32.67 -24.76 37.05
CA LEU A 9 32.62 -23.36 37.45
C LEU A 9 33.84 -23.01 38.32
N CYS A 10 34.38 -21.80 38.18
CA CYS A 10 35.04 -21.07 39.27
C CYS A 10 34.92 -19.54 39.06
N PRO A 11 34.38 -18.78 40.03
CA PRO A 11 34.28 -17.32 40.03
C PRO A 11 35.29 -16.67 41.01
N ALA A 12 35.21 -15.32 41.12
CA ALA A 12 35.88 -14.40 42.05
C ALA A 12 37.06 -13.63 41.39
N GLN A 13 37.33 -12.35 41.67
CA GLN A 13 37.24 -11.60 42.92
C GLN A 13 37.04 -10.08 42.70
N ARG A 14 36.31 -9.45 43.62
CA ARG A 14 36.38 -8.00 43.92
C ARG A 14 37.60 -7.74 44.80
N PRO A 15 38.01 -6.46 44.94
CA PRO A 15 38.35 -5.93 46.25
C PRO A 15 37.43 -4.77 46.67
N ALA A 16 37.02 -4.83 47.94
CA ALA A 16 36.63 -3.70 48.77
C ALA A 16 37.92 -2.97 49.24
N THR A 17 37.99 -1.75 49.78
CA THR A 17 37.27 -1.10 50.88
C THR A 17 37.92 0.28 51.12
N GLY A 18 37.17 1.22 51.75
CA GLY A 18 37.71 2.31 52.58
C GLY A 18 37.58 3.70 51.95
N GLY A 19 37.10 4.76 52.60
CA GLY A 19 36.74 5.01 54.00
C GLY A 19 36.14 6.42 54.12
N ARG A 20 35.49 6.68 55.26
CA ARG A 20 34.64 7.84 55.58
C ARG A 20 35.43 9.15 55.84
N VAL A 21 34.70 10.29 55.80
CA VAL A 21 34.41 11.26 56.90
C VAL A 21 34.51 12.75 56.47
N ASN A 22 33.40 13.45 56.71
CA ASN A 22 33.12 14.87 57.03
C ASN A 22 34.23 15.94 57.05
N GLY A 23 33.86 17.18 56.67
CA GLY A 23 34.42 18.38 57.31
C GLY A 23 34.27 19.72 56.58
N PHE A 24 33.22 20.47 56.92
CA PHE A 24 33.12 21.93 57.12
C PHE A 24 34.05 22.93 56.37
N GLY A 25 33.47 24.03 55.86
CA GLY A 25 34.21 25.26 55.61
C GLY A 25 33.42 26.39 54.92
N ASN A 26 32.82 27.25 55.72
CA ASN A 26 32.00 28.42 55.39
C ASN A 26 32.85 29.67 55.02
N ASN A 27 32.36 30.54 54.11
CA ASN A 27 32.26 32.02 54.29
C ASN A 27 31.79 32.68 52.98
N ARG A 28 30.56 33.19 52.85
CA ARG A 28 30.02 34.49 53.34
C ARG A 28 30.69 35.74 52.77
N ARG A 29 29.90 36.53 52.03
CA ARG A 29 29.39 37.92 52.31
C ARG A 29 28.83 38.45 50.97
N GLY A 30 27.55 38.77 50.81
CA GLY A 30 26.77 39.85 51.45
C GLY A 30 26.93 41.13 50.60
N GLY A 31 25.93 41.91 50.18
CA GLY A 31 24.49 41.96 50.35
C GLY A 31 24.00 43.35 49.89
N ARG A 32 22.66 43.50 49.74
CA ARG A 32 21.84 44.74 49.73
C ARG A 32 21.72 45.56 48.43
N GLY A 33 20.47 45.69 47.93
CA GLY A 33 19.97 46.90 47.24
C GLY A 33 19.64 48.02 48.25
N PRO A 34 18.72 48.98 48.01
CA PRO A 34 17.87 49.27 46.84
C PRO A 34 17.87 50.79 46.44
N GLN A 35 17.02 51.23 45.49
CA GLN A 35 16.13 52.44 45.53
C GLN A 35 15.83 53.11 44.17
N ARG A 36 14.69 53.83 44.14
CA ARG A 36 13.91 54.38 43.02
C ARG A 36 14.17 55.87 42.71
N GLY A 37 13.94 56.26 41.44
CA GLY A 37 13.45 57.58 40.94
C GLY A 37 14.46 58.75 40.87
N PRO A 38 14.22 59.89 40.13
CA PRO A 38 12.93 60.41 39.63
C PRO A 38 12.87 61.08 38.20
N TYR A 39 11.63 61.23 37.67
CA TYR A 39 10.92 62.29 36.88
C TYR A 39 11.41 63.04 35.59
N ARG A 40 10.38 63.34 34.76
CA ARG A 40 10.17 64.31 33.62
C ARG A 40 10.66 63.88 32.23
N GLY A 41 9.93 63.98 31.12
CA GLY A 41 8.66 64.61 30.77
C GLY A 41 8.84 65.54 29.56
N HIS A 42 8.45 65.14 28.34
CA HIS A 42 8.22 66.06 27.20
C HIS A 42 7.14 65.51 26.24
N GLN A 43 6.11 66.34 26.05
CA GLN A 43 5.07 66.21 25.03
C GLN A 43 5.63 66.59 23.65
N ASN A 44 5.11 65.98 22.58
CA ASN A 44 4.67 66.71 21.39
C ASN A 44 3.90 65.82 20.39
N GLY A 45 2.69 66.27 20.03
CA GLY A 45 2.31 66.47 18.63
C GLY A 45 1.80 65.28 17.81
N HIS A 46 0.47 65.18 17.71
CA HIS A 46 -0.23 64.42 16.69
C HIS A 46 0.10 64.90 15.26
N GLN A 47 0.51 63.98 14.38
CA GLN A 47 0.22 64.06 12.94
C GLN A 47 -0.27 62.69 12.47
N GLY A 48 -1.50 62.66 11.97
CA GLY A 48 -2.17 61.46 11.48
C GLY A 48 -1.45 60.86 10.27
N GLN A 49 -0.96 59.64 10.42
CA GLN A 49 -0.57 58.82 9.28
C GLN A 49 -1.76 57.98 8.83
N ARG A 50 -2.21 58.27 7.61
CA ARG A 50 -3.14 57.48 6.82
C ARG A 50 -2.68 56.03 6.80
N GLN A 51 -3.49 55.11 7.34
CA GLN A 51 -3.23 53.69 7.23
C GLN A 51 -3.36 53.25 5.77
N ASN A 52 -2.24 52.76 5.26
CA ASN A 52 -2.06 52.26 3.91
C ASN A 52 -2.83 50.93 3.74
N TRP A 53 -3.84 50.91 2.87
CA TRP A 53 -4.70 49.75 2.57
C TRP A 53 -4.02 48.70 1.67
N ASN A 54 -2.74 48.40 1.92
CA ASN A 54 -1.97 47.45 1.10
C ASN A 54 -1.15 46.47 1.94
N GLN A 55 -1.78 45.89 2.97
CA GLN A 55 -1.27 44.67 3.59
C GLN A 55 -1.93 43.45 2.93
N PRO A 56 -1.16 42.45 2.48
CA PRO A 56 -1.75 41.18 2.07
C PRO A 56 -2.52 40.62 3.27
N ARG A 57 -3.83 40.39 3.09
CA ARG A 57 -4.67 39.82 4.14
C ARG A 57 -3.99 38.56 4.66
N PRO A 58 -3.87 38.36 5.98
CA PRO A 58 -3.46 37.06 6.50
C PRO A 58 -4.39 36.02 5.89
N GLN A 59 -3.80 35.04 5.20
CA GLN A 59 -4.56 33.91 4.65
C GLN A 59 -5.39 33.36 5.79
N GLN A 60 -6.72 33.40 5.62
CA GLN A 60 -7.62 32.79 6.59
C GLN A 60 -7.14 31.35 6.80
N PRO A 61 -7.06 30.86 8.06
CA PRO A 61 -6.78 29.45 8.28
C PRO A 61 -7.77 28.67 7.43
N GLN A 62 -7.25 27.80 6.55
CA GLN A 62 -8.07 26.96 5.69
C GLN A 62 -9.14 26.33 6.59
N ARG A 63 -10.41 26.70 6.35
CA ARG A 63 -11.54 26.09 7.04
C ARG A 63 -11.30 24.59 7.04
N ASP A 64 -11.33 23.98 8.21
CA ASP A 64 -11.14 22.54 8.42
C ASP A 64 -12.04 21.81 7.41
N GLN A 65 -11.46 21.45 6.26
CA GLN A 65 -12.18 20.74 5.23
C GLN A 65 -12.37 19.37 5.86
N GLY A 66 -13.62 19.01 6.14
CA GLY A 66 -13.95 17.68 6.64
C GLY A 66 -13.29 16.60 5.77
N PRO A 67 -13.24 15.34 6.24
CA PRO A 67 -12.52 14.27 5.55
C PRO A 67 -12.82 14.26 4.05
N ILE A 68 -11.78 14.09 3.25
CA ILE A 68 -11.86 14.07 1.79
C ILE A 68 -11.43 12.71 1.25
N ASP A 69 -12.00 12.34 0.11
CA ASP A 69 -11.63 11.14 -0.62
C ASP A 69 -10.31 11.31 -1.39
N VAL A 70 -9.94 10.28 -2.15
CA VAL A 70 -8.75 10.28 -3.02
C VAL A 70 -8.74 11.41 -4.08
N ASP A 71 -9.91 11.90 -4.50
CA ASP A 71 -10.06 13.02 -5.44
C ASP A 71 -10.01 14.39 -4.77
N GLY A 72 -9.99 14.42 -3.43
CA GLY A 72 -10.14 15.65 -2.66
C GLY A 72 -11.59 16.13 -2.57
N LYS A 73 -12.57 15.27 -2.86
CA LYS A 73 -13.99 15.59 -2.66
C LYS A 73 -14.39 15.37 -1.20
N PRO A 74 -15.33 16.17 -0.67
CA PRO A 74 -15.87 15.94 0.66
C PRO A 74 -16.41 14.52 0.81
N LEU A 75 -15.99 13.85 1.87
CA LEU A 75 -16.34 12.49 2.19
C LEU A 75 -17.15 12.50 3.50
N PRO A 76 -18.49 12.43 3.43
CA PRO A 76 -19.32 12.44 4.63
C PRO A 76 -19.06 11.16 5.45
N LEU A 77 -18.79 11.34 6.75
CA LEU A 77 -18.65 10.21 7.67
C LEU A 77 -20.01 9.85 8.27
N PRO A 78 -20.29 8.56 8.50
CA PRO A 78 -21.47 8.15 9.25
C PRO A 78 -21.41 8.68 10.69
N PRO A 79 -22.56 8.97 11.33
CA PRO A 79 -22.60 9.35 12.74
C PRO A 79 -21.92 8.30 13.61
N GLY A 80 -20.98 8.72 14.47
CA GLY A 80 -20.23 7.81 15.34
C GLY A 80 -19.09 7.04 14.64
N ALA A 81 -18.69 7.44 13.43
CA ALA A 81 -17.52 6.88 12.76
C ALA A 81 -16.27 6.96 13.66
N LYS A 82 -15.68 5.80 13.94
CA LYS A 82 -14.39 5.69 14.63
C LYS A 82 -13.25 6.11 13.72
N ARG A 83 -12.13 6.52 14.32
CA ARG A 83 -10.90 6.76 13.56
C ARG A 83 -10.28 5.42 13.13
N PHE A 84 -9.56 5.42 12.01
CA PHE A 84 -8.99 4.21 11.41
C PHE A 84 -8.11 3.40 12.35
N ASP A 85 -7.37 4.08 13.22
CA ASP A 85 -6.51 3.51 14.26
C ASP A 85 -7.29 2.91 15.45
N GLU A 86 -8.56 3.27 15.61
CA GLU A 86 -9.48 2.75 16.64
C GLU A 86 -10.34 1.57 16.12
N LEU A 87 -10.28 1.27 14.82
CA LEU A 87 -11.05 0.17 14.22
C LEU A 87 -10.48 -1.20 14.61
N THR A 88 -11.38 -2.13 14.93
CA THR A 88 -11.02 -3.48 15.31
C THR A 88 -10.60 -4.26 14.07
N SER A 89 -9.37 -4.77 14.06
CA SER A 89 -8.81 -5.47 12.90
C SER A 89 -9.16 -6.95 12.93
N VAL A 90 -9.70 -7.47 11.83
CA VAL A 90 -10.04 -8.89 11.67
C VAL A 90 -9.34 -9.53 10.48
N ASP A 91 -9.40 -10.86 10.41
CA ASP A 91 -8.83 -11.61 9.28
C ASP A 91 -9.49 -11.21 7.94
N PRO A 92 -8.78 -11.32 6.81
CA PRO A 92 -9.33 -10.95 5.53
C PRO A 92 -10.56 -11.79 5.15
N ALA A 93 -11.71 -11.15 4.94
CA ALA A 93 -12.95 -11.76 4.51
C ALA A 93 -14.00 -10.68 4.17
N PRO A 94 -14.98 -10.95 3.28
CA PRO A 94 -15.08 -12.11 2.39
C PRO A 94 -13.99 -12.11 1.31
N ARG A 95 -13.92 -13.21 0.55
CA ARG A 95 -13.05 -13.36 -0.63
C ARG A 95 -13.42 -12.36 -1.72
N LEU A 96 -12.39 -11.75 -2.31
CA LEU A 96 -12.45 -10.94 -3.52
C LEU A 96 -12.17 -11.84 -4.74
N THR A 97 -13.20 -12.55 -5.21
CA THR A 97 -13.11 -13.44 -6.39
C THR A 97 -12.70 -12.67 -7.64
N LEU A 98 -11.72 -13.18 -8.38
CA LEU A 98 -11.20 -12.56 -9.60
C LEU A 98 -11.71 -13.23 -10.88
N GLU A 99 -12.16 -14.49 -10.81
CA GLU A 99 -12.72 -15.23 -11.93
C GLU A 99 -13.98 -14.55 -12.46
N TYR A 100 -14.06 -14.43 -13.79
CA TYR A 100 -15.26 -14.03 -14.51
C TYR A 100 -15.28 -14.70 -15.89
N PRO A 101 -16.43 -14.75 -16.58
CA PRO A 101 -16.52 -15.35 -17.91
C PRO A 101 -15.56 -14.70 -18.90
N GLY A 102 -14.61 -15.48 -19.44
CA GLY A 102 -13.57 -15.01 -20.36
C GLY A 102 -12.39 -14.30 -19.70
N CYS A 103 -12.21 -14.41 -18.38
CA CYS A 103 -11.07 -13.81 -17.70
C CYS A 103 -9.73 -14.42 -18.13
N PRO A 104 -8.63 -13.65 -18.02
CA PRO A 104 -7.29 -14.18 -18.15
C PRO A 104 -7.03 -15.34 -17.16
N ALA A 105 -6.16 -16.26 -17.53
CA ALA A 105 -5.79 -17.40 -16.68
C ALA A 105 -5.22 -16.96 -15.32
N SER A 106 -4.58 -15.78 -15.24
CA SER A 106 -4.07 -15.17 -14.00
C SER A 106 -5.16 -15.06 -12.94
N CYS A 107 -6.34 -14.54 -13.28
CA CYS A 107 -7.47 -14.39 -12.36
C CYS A 107 -7.85 -15.74 -11.74
N ARG A 108 -8.02 -16.76 -12.60
CA ARG A 108 -8.41 -18.11 -12.16
C ARG A 108 -7.34 -18.77 -11.29
N LEU A 109 -6.07 -18.61 -11.64
CA LEU A 109 -4.96 -19.19 -10.88
C LEU A 109 -4.76 -18.49 -9.54
N ILE A 110 -4.87 -17.16 -9.47
CA ILE A 110 -4.84 -16.43 -8.20
C ILE A 110 -5.98 -16.91 -7.30
N ASP A 111 -7.19 -17.04 -7.83
CA ASP A 111 -8.35 -17.49 -7.07
C ASP A 111 -8.16 -18.86 -6.42
N LEU A 112 -7.44 -19.77 -7.08
CA LEU A 112 -7.18 -21.12 -6.61
C LEU A 112 -5.97 -21.20 -5.66
N PHE A 113 -4.87 -20.51 -5.97
CA PHE A 113 -3.58 -20.69 -5.28
C PHE A 113 -3.19 -19.54 -4.36
N CYS A 114 -3.82 -18.39 -4.49
CA CYS A 114 -3.45 -17.20 -3.74
C CYS A 114 -4.69 -16.32 -3.52
N PRO A 115 -5.76 -16.86 -2.89
CA PRO A 115 -7.03 -16.16 -2.77
C PRO A 115 -6.84 -14.85 -2.01
N ILE A 116 -7.55 -13.81 -2.44
CA ILE A 116 -7.46 -12.46 -1.86
C ILE A 116 -8.73 -12.20 -1.06
N GLY A 117 -8.61 -11.77 0.19
CA GLY A 117 -9.73 -11.27 1.00
C GLY A 117 -9.84 -9.74 1.04
N ARG A 118 -10.99 -9.24 1.47
CA ARG A 118 -11.09 -7.83 1.92
C ARG A 118 -10.17 -7.62 3.11
N GLY A 119 -9.31 -6.60 3.05
CA GLY A 119 -8.28 -6.38 4.07
C GLY A 119 -6.97 -7.14 3.87
N GLN A 120 -6.76 -7.80 2.71
CA GLN A 120 -5.52 -8.51 2.43
C GLN A 120 -4.31 -7.56 2.38
N ARG A 121 -3.17 -8.02 2.91
CA ARG A 121 -1.83 -7.44 2.71
C ARG A 121 -1.04 -8.37 1.79
N GLY A 122 -1.21 -8.17 0.49
CA GLY A 122 -0.63 -9.00 -0.55
C GLY A 122 0.68 -8.44 -1.10
N LEU A 123 1.67 -9.31 -1.28
CA LEU A 123 2.89 -9.01 -2.02
C LEU A 123 2.89 -9.76 -3.35
N ILE A 124 3.11 -9.04 -4.45
CA ILE A 124 3.47 -9.63 -5.74
C ILE A 124 4.99 -9.54 -5.88
N VAL A 125 5.65 -10.66 -5.66
CA VAL A 125 7.10 -10.78 -5.74
C VAL A 125 7.46 -11.00 -7.20
N SER A 126 8.05 -10.00 -7.84
CA SER A 126 8.26 -10.02 -9.28
C SER A 126 9.70 -9.68 -9.65
N PRO A 127 10.40 -10.55 -10.38
CA PRO A 127 11.58 -10.13 -11.11
C PRO A 127 11.19 -9.17 -12.25
N PRO A 128 12.14 -8.38 -12.77
CA PRO A 128 11.90 -7.54 -13.93
C PRO A 128 11.39 -8.37 -15.13
N LYS A 129 10.46 -7.80 -15.91
CA LYS A 129 9.88 -8.42 -17.12
C LYS A 129 9.11 -9.73 -16.90
N ALA A 130 8.67 -10.04 -15.68
CA ALA A 130 7.87 -11.23 -15.40
C ALA A 130 6.35 -11.09 -15.70
N GLY A 131 5.90 -9.93 -16.18
CA GLY A 131 4.49 -9.67 -16.49
C GLY A 131 3.67 -9.03 -15.36
N LYS A 132 4.35 -8.43 -14.36
CA LYS A 132 3.74 -7.66 -13.25
C LYS A 132 2.64 -6.70 -13.70
N THR A 133 2.92 -5.87 -14.70
CA THR A 133 1.99 -4.80 -15.14
C THR A 133 0.70 -5.39 -15.68
N THR A 134 0.78 -6.42 -16.52
CA THR A 134 -0.39 -7.16 -17.01
C THR A 134 -1.18 -7.77 -15.87
N LEU A 135 -0.49 -8.41 -14.92
CA LEU A 135 -1.13 -9.04 -13.78
C LEU A 135 -1.89 -8.03 -12.89
N LEU A 136 -1.30 -6.86 -12.60
CA LEU A 136 -1.97 -5.81 -11.84
C LEU A 136 -3.21 -5.28 -12.56
N LYS A 137 -3.16 -5.15 -13.89
CA LYS A 137 -4.32 -4.77 -14.71
C LYS A 137 -5.41 -5.83 -14.71
N ASP A 138 -5.05 -7.11 -14.77
CA ASP A 138 -6.00 -8.23 -14.69
C ASP A 138 -6.74 -8.20 -13.36
N ILE A 139 -6.01 -8.03 -12.24
CA ILE A 139 -6.58 -7.92 -10.89
C ILE A 139 -7.52 -6.71 -10.82
N ALA A 140 -7.08 -5.52 -11.26
CA ALA A 140 -7.92 -4.32 -11.25
C ALA A 140 -9.23 -4.52 -12.04
N THR A 141 -9.13 -5.09 -13.24
CA THR A 141 -10.28 -5.34 -14.13
C THR A 141 -11.25 -6.33 -13.49
N ALA A 142 -10.74 -7.41 -12.90
CA ALA A 142 -11.54 -8.39 -12.20
C ALA A 142 -12.27 -7.79 -10.98
N LEU A 143 -11.56 -6.98 -10.18
CA LEU A 143 -12.15 -6.29 -9.02
C LEU A 143 -13.29 -5.36 -9.44
N LEU A 144 -13.06 -4.54 -10.48
CA LEU A 144 -14.07 -3.63 -10.99
C LEU A 144 -15.30 -4.37 -11.56
N ARG A 145 -15.10 -5.55 -12.17
CA ARG A 145 -16.19 -6.35 -12.73
C ARG A 145 -17.00 -7.09 -11.66
N ASN A 146 -16.32 -7.69 -10.69
CA ASN A 146 -16.93 -8.64 -9.76
C ASN A 146 -17.42 -7.98 -8.46
N HIS A 147 -16.82 -6.85 -8.05
CA HIS A 147 -17.08 -6.21 -6.76
C HIS A 147 -17.55 -4.76 -6.97
N PRO A 148 -18.85 -4.53 -7.18
CA PRO A 148 -19.40 -3.19 -7.45
C PRO A 148 -19.25 -2.22 -6.28
N ASP A 149 -19.11 -2.74 -5.06
CA ASP A 149 -18.95 -1.99 -3.80
C ASP A 149 -17.49 -1.67 -3.45
N VAL A 150 -16.53 -2.13 -4.26
CA VAL A 150 -15.10 -1.87 -4.07
C VAL A 150 -14.64 -0.68 -4.91
N GLU A 151 -13.85 0.18 -4.27
CA GLU A 151 -13.10 1.28 -4.90
C GLU A 151 -11.66 0.83 -5.14
N VAL A 152 -11.15 1.01 -6.36
CA VAL A 152 -9.78 0.62 -6.76
C VAL A 152 -8.88 1.83 -6.88
N VAL A 153 -7.75 1.82 -6.19
CA VAL A 153 -6.73 2.87 -6.25
C VAL A 153 -5.43 2.26 -6.77
N VAL A 154 -5.04 2.61 -7.99
CA VAL A 154 -3.74 2.26 -8.55
C VAL A 154 -2.76 3.36 -8.17
N LEU A 155 -1.77 3.02 -7.34
CA LEU A 155 -0.73 3.93 -6.87
C LEU A 155 0.62 3.55 -7.51
N LEU A 156 1.06 4.35 -8.47
CA LEU A 156 2.32 4.14 -9.21
C LEU A 156 3.39 5.10 -8.68
N VAL A 157 4.50 4.55 -8.20
CA VAL A 157 5.56 5.31 -7.51
C VAL A 157 6.89 5.08 -8.21
N ASP A 158 7.52 6.16 -8.67
CA ASP A 158 8.81 6.13 -9.37
C ASP A 158 8.79 5.17 -10.58
N GLU A 159 7.64 5.08 -11.25
CA GLU A 159 7.47 4.25 -12.43
C GLU A 159 7.62 5.08 -13.71
N ARG A 160 7.90 4.41 -14.83
CA ARG A 160 8.14 5.11 -16.10
C ARG A 160 6.87 5.81 -16.62
N PRO A 161 6.98 7.00 -17.26
CA PRO A 161 5.83 7.76 -17.73
C PRO A 161 4.93 6.99 -18.72
N GLU A 162 5.53 6.15 -19.58
CA GLU A 162 4.80 5.31 -20.51
C GLU A 162 3.95 4.25 -19.81
N GLU A 163 4.42 3.67 -18.70
CA GLU A 163 3.66 2.71 -17.90
C GLU A 163 2.50 3.41 -17.17
N VAL A 164 2.74 4.61 -16.63
CA VAL A 164 1.69 5.45 -16.03
C VAL A 164 0.59 5.77 -17.04
N THR A 165 0.99 6.14 -18.26
CA THR A 165 0.07 6.47 -19.35
C THR A 165 -0.75 5.24 -19.76
N ASP A 166 -0.12 4.08 -19.83
CA ASP A 166 -0.76 2.80 -20.14
C ASP A 166 -1.84 2.43 -19.11
N PHE A 167 -1.59 2.60 -17.81
CA PHE A 167 -2.61 2.44 -16.76
C PHE A 167 -3.76 3.44 -16.89
N ARG A 168 -3.46 4.72 -17.17
CA ARG A 168 -4.48 5.76 -17.33
C ARG A 168 -5.40 5.50 -18.53
N ARG A 169 -4.84 5.09 -19.66
CA ARG A 169 -5.62 4.70 -20.85
C ARG A 169 -6.52 3.49 -20.59
N THR A 170 -6.02 2.53 -19.81
CA THR A 170 -6.79 1.33 -19.47
C THR A 170 -8.00 1.65 -18.57
N PHE A 171 -7.85 2.51 -17.56
CA PHE A 171 -8.84 2.65 -16.48
C PHE A 171 -9.54 4.01 -16.38
N VAL A 172 -8.91 5.09 -16.84
CA VAL A 172 -9.43 6.47 -16.68
C VAL A 172 -9.93 7.03 -18.00
N GLN A 173 -9.33 6.61 -19.11
CA GLN A 173 -9.67 7.02 -20.46
C GLN A 173 -9.93 5.81 -21.38
N PRO A 174 -10.88 4.90 -21.06
CA PRO A 174 -11.32 3.95 -22.07
C PRO A 174 -11.94 4.76 -23.23
N GLU A 175 -11.44 4.55 -24.45
CA GLU A 175 -11.82 5.34 -25.65
C GLU A 175 -13.35 5.44 -25.83
N SER A 176 -14.08 4.38 -25.46
CA SER A 176 -15.54 4.33 -25.47
C SER A 176 -16.21 5.37 -24.57
N GLN A 177 -15.69 5.63 -23.37
CA GLN A 177 -16.24 6.63 -22.45
C GLN A 177 -15.78 8.05 -22.79
N GLN A 178 -14.66 8.20 -23.50
CA GLN A 178 -14.20 9.51 -23.96
C GLN A 178 -15.10 10.04 -25.08
N VAL A 179 -15.45 9.18 -26.04
CA VAL A 179 -16.43 9.47 -27.09
C VAL A 179 -17.80 9.80 -26.48
N GLU A 180 -18.28 8.98 -25.54
CA GLU A 180 -19.56 9.22 -24.87
C GLU A 180 -19.57 10.54 -24.08
N ARG A 181 -18.49 10.86 -23.35
CA ARG A 181 -18.34 12.13 -22.61
C ARG A 181 -18.24 13.34 -23.54
N GLU A 182 -17.54 13.22 -24.66
CA GLU A 182 -17.47 14.29 -25.67
C GLU A 182 -18.83 14.50 -26.35
N MET A 183 -19.56 13.42 -26.65
CA MET A 183 -20.92 13.50 -27.16
C MET A 183 -21.88 14.12 -26.12
N LEU A 184 -21.78 13.73 -24.84
CA LEU A 184 -22.52 14.35 -23.74
C LEU A 184 -22.21 15.84 -23.62
N ALA A 185 -20.95 16.26 -23.74
CA ALA A 185 -20.55 17.66 -23.72
C ALA A 185 -21.09 18.47 -24.91
N ARG A 186 -21.29 17.82 -26.06
CA ARG A 186 -21.90 18.40 -27.27
C ARG A 186 -23.42 18.34 -27.27
N GLY A 187 -24.03 17.66 -26.30
CA GLY A 187 -25.48 17.55 -26.12
C GLY A 187 -26.15 16.51 -27.04
N GLU A 188 -27.48 16.46 -26.96
CA GLU A 188 -28.31 15.42 -27.62
C GLU A 188 -28.15 15.34 -29.15
N ALA A 189 -27.75 16.44 -29.79
CA ALA A 189 -27.52 16.50 -31.23
C ALA A 189 -26.38 15.57 -31.68
N ALA A 190 -25.30 15.47 -30.89
CA ALA A 190 -24.16 14.61 -31.20
C ALA A 190 -24.52 13.11 -31.16
N PHE A 191 -25.41 12.72 -30.24
CA PHE A 191 -25.93 11.36 -30.17
C PHE A 191 -26.83 11.03 -31.38
N LYS A 192 -27.69 11.97 -31.79
CA LYS A 192 -28.52 11.82 -33.00
C LYS A 192 -27.69 11.71 -34.28
N GLU A 193 -26.64 12.53 -34.42
CA GLU A 193 -25.72 12.47 -35.57
C GLU A 193 -24.93 11.16 -35.62
N ALA A 194 -24.58 10.60 -34.46
CA ALA A 194 -23.88 9.33 -34.35
C ALA A 194 -24.80 8.09 -34.46
N GLY A 195 -26.12 8.28 -34.54
CA GLY A 195 -27.11 7.18 -34.52
C GLY A 195 -27.12 6.40 -33.20
N GLN A 196 -26.67 7.02 -32.10
CA GLN A 196 -26.61 6.40 -30.77
C GLN A 196 -27.72 6.98 -29.87
N PRO A 197 -28.37 6.15 -29.03
CA PRO A 197 -29.33 6.66 -28.07
C PRO A 197 -28.63 7.52 -27.01
N VAL A 198 -29.27 8.62 -26.61
CA VAL A 198 -28.78 9.46 -25.49
C VAL A 198 -28.88 8.63 -24.20
N PRO A 199 -27.81 8.52 -23.40
CA PRO A 199 -27.85 7.78 -22.15
C PRO A 199 -28.81 8.45 -21.17
N ALA A 200 -29.67 7.65 -20.54
CA ALA A 200 -30.72 8.13 -19.62
C ALA A 200 -30.18 8.73 -18.30
N ALA A 201 -28.90 8.48 -17.98
CA ALA A 201 -28.21 9.01 -16.81
C ALA A 201 -26.73 9.26 -17.14
N PRO A 202 -26.08 10.25 -16.49
CA PRO A 202 -24.65 10.44 -16.64
C PRO A 202 -23.89 9.17 -16.20
N PRO A 203 -22.74 8.87 -16.83
CA PRO A 203 -21.97 7.67 -16.50
C PRO A 203 -21.58 7.70 -15.01
N ALA A 204 -21.77 6.56 -14.34
CA ALA A 204 -21.41 6.40 -12.94
C ALA A 204 -19.95 6.84 -12.69
N PRO A 205 -19.65 7.43 -11.52
CA PRO A 205 -18.28 7.83 -11.22
C PRO A 205 -17.35 6.63 -11.36
N LEU A 206 -16.21 6.85 -12.02
CA LEU A 206 -15.17 5.86 -12.16
C LEU A 206 -14.77 5.35 -10.77
N ARG A 207 -15.00 4.06 -10.50
CA ARG A 207 -14.60 3.36 -9.26
C ARG A 207 -13.11 2.98 -9.22
N VAL A 208 -12.34 3.62 -10.10
CA VAL A 208 -10.91 3.42 -10.25
C VAL A 208 -10.21 4.76 -10.33
N ARG A 209 -9.09 4.87 -9.62
CA ARG A 209 -8.21 6.05 -9.63
C ARG A 209 -6.78 5.63 -9.88
N VAL A 210 -6.12 6.32 -10.81
CA VAL A 210 -4.69 6.13 -11.10
C VAL A 210 -3.94 7.33 -10.55
N ILE A 211 -3.36 7.17 -9.38
CA ILE A 211 -2.50 8.15 -8.70
C ILE A 211 -1.06 7.76 -9.03
N ALA A 212 -0.29 8.68 -9.60
CA ALA A 212 1.05 8.36 -10.07
C ALA A 212 2.04 9.48 -9.81
N SER A 213 3.27 9.10 -9.47
CA SER A 213 4.44 9.94 -9.45
C SER A 213 5.50 9.26 -10.32
N SER A 214 5.71 9.75 -11.55
CA SER A 214 6.70 9.16 -12.46
C SER A 214 8.12 9.40 -11.97
N ASN A 215 9.07 8.60 -12.43
CA ASN A 215 10.50 8.73 -12.15
C ASN A 215 11.15 10.09 -12.53
N ASP A 216 10.44 10.96 -13.26
CA ASP A 216 10.88 12.35 -13.52
C ASP A 216 10.70 13.28 -12.32
N HIS A 217 9.93 12.87 -11.31
CA HIS A 217 9.64 13.67 -10.13
C HIS A 217 10.71 13.50 -9.05
N GLN A 218 10.75 14.46 -8.12
CA GLN A 218 11.64 14.39 -6.96
C GLN A 218 11.14 13.36 -5.93
N VAL A 219 12.08 12.85 -5.14
CA VAL A 219 11.84 11.86 -4.08
C VAL A 219 10.76 12.31 -3.09
N GLU A 220 10.77 13.59 -2.71
CA GLU A 220 9.77 14.17 -1.82
C GLU A 220 8.35 14.04 -2.40
N LYS A 221 8.20 14.13 -3.73
CA LYS A 221 6.91 14.02 -4.39
C LYS A 221 6.39 12.58 -4.34
N HIS A 222 7.25 11.59 -4.51
CA HIS A 222 6.90 10.18 -4.37
C HIS A 222 6.36 9.87 -2.96
N ILE A 223 7.06 10.38 -1.94
CA ILE A 223 6.68 10.20 -0.53
C ILE A 223 5.34 10.90 -0.23
N GLU A 224 5.20 12.15 -0.65
CA GLU A 224 3.99 12.96 -0.42
C GLU A 224 2.77 12.29 -1.06
N ILE A 225 2.84 11.93 -2.34
CA ILE A 225 1.73 11.31 -3.07
C ILE A 225 1.34 9.98 -2.42
N SER A 226 2.32 9.14 -2.09
CA SER A 226 2.05 7.81 -1.55
C SER A 226 1.40 7.88 -0.16
N THR A 227 1.94 8.73 0.71
CA THR A 227 1.42 8.92 2.07
C THR A 227 0.01 9.50 2.02
N THR A 228 -0.18 10.56 1.23
CA THR A 228 -1.48 11.23 1.06
C THR A 228 -2.53 10.28 0.48
N ALA A 229 -2.17 9.47 -0.52
CA ALA A 229 -3.07 8.51 -1.13
C ALA A 229 -3.55 7.46 -0.11
N ILE A 230 -2.62 6.88 0.65
CA ILE A 230 -2.96 5.87 1.67
C ILE A 230 -3.79 6.49 2.81
N ASP A 231 -3.47 7.70 3.27
CA ASP A 231 -4.26 8.37 4.30
C ASP A 231 -5.68 8.70 3.84
N ARG A 232 -5.86 9.10 2.58
CA ARG A 232 -7.20 9.26 1.97
C ARG A 232 -7.94 7.92 1.87
N CYS A 233 -7.25 6.84 1.53
CA CYS A 233 -7.85 5.50 1.55
C CYS A 233 -8.30 5.11 2.97
N LYS A 234 -7.55 5.45 4.02
CA LYS A 234 -7.98 5.24 5.41
C LYS A 234 -9.25 6.04 5.72
N ARG A 235 -9.35 7.29 5.27
CA ARG A 235 -10.59 8.10 5.43
C ARG A 235 -11.78 7.45 4.71
N MET A 236 -11.57 6.91 3.52
CA MET A 236 -12.60 6.16 2.79
C MET A 236 -13.08 4.94 3.57
N VAL A 237 -12.18 4.22 4.24
CA VAL A 237 -12.56 3.09 5.12
C VAL A 237 -13.37 3.56 6.32
N GLU A 238 -13.01 4.68 6.96
CA GLU A 238 -13.82 5.29 8.04
C GLU A 238 -15.24 5.66 7.58
N ALA A 239 -15.39 6.02 6.29
CA ALA A 239 -16.68 6.27 5.66
C ALA A 239 -17.43 4.97 5.25
N GLY A 240 -16.94 3.79 5.64
CA GLY A 240 -17.53 2.50 5.34
C GLY A 240 -17.21 1.93 3.95
N LYS A 241 -16.22 2.48 3.23
CA LYS A 241 -15.86 2.00 1.88
C LYS A 241 -14.86 0.84 1.92
N HIS A 242 -15.02 -0.12 1.02
CA HIS A 242 -14.02 -1.14 0.77
C HIS A 242 -13.06 -0.66 -0.31
N VAL A 243 -11.79 -0.45 0.04
CA VAL A 243 -10.79 0.12 -0.85
C VAL A 243 -9.71 -0.92 -1.13
N VAL A 244 -9.38 -1.13 -2.41
CA VAL A 244 -8.24 -1.94 -2.84
C VAL A 244 -7.19 -1.03 -3.46
N VAL A 245 -6.01 -0.98 -2.85
CA VAL A 245 -4.85 -0.25 -3.38
C VAL A 245 -3.93 -1.22 -4.11
N LEU A 246 -3.68 -0.97 -5.39
CA LEU A 246 -2.67 -1.64 -6.20
C LEU A 246 -1.43 -0.77 -6.23
N LEU A 247 -0.40 -1.11 -5.45
CA LEU A 247 0.81 -0.32 -5.27
C LEU A 247 1.96 -0.87 -6.12
N ASP A 248 2.49 -0.05 -7.01
CA ASP A 248 3.61 -0.40 -7.88
C ASP A 248 4.72 0.68 -7.77
N SER A 249 5.77 0.49 -6.96
CA SER A 249 6.08 -0.69 -6.14
C SER A 249 6.53 -0.32 -4.72
N LEU A 250 6.44 -1.27 -3.79
CA LEU A 250 6.99 -1.11 -2.44
C LEU A 250 8.50 -0.96 -2.45
N THR A 251 9.19 -1.64 -3.36
CA THR A 251 10.66 -1.52 -3.50
C THR A 251 11.06 -0.09 -3.85
N ARG A 252 10.38 0.51 -4.84
CA ARG A 252 10.60 1.90 -5.23
C ARG A 252 10.22 2.88 -4.11
N LEU A 253 9.12 2.63 -3.40
CA LEU A 253 8.72 3.43 -2.24
C LEU A 253 9.77 3.37 -1.12
N GLY A 254 10.27 2.17 -0.79
CA GLY A 254 11.33 1.98 0.20
C GLY A 254 12.61 2.73 -0.16
N ARG A 255 13.01 2.70 -1.44
CA ARG A 255 14.13 3.50 -1.96
C ARG A 255 13.89 5.00 -1.83
N ALA A 256 12.69 5.48 -2.14
CA ALA A 256 12.35 6.89 -2.00
C ALA A 256 12.51 7.35 -0.54
N PHE A 257 11.97 6.60 0.42
CA PHE A 257 12.16 6.93 1.85
C PHE A 257 13.62 6.85 2.30
N ASN A 258 14.38 5.88 1.80
CA ASN A 258 15.81 5.77 2.09
C ASN A 258 16.64 6.95 1.54
N ASN A 259 16.24 7.49 0.40
CA ASN A 259 16.93 8.62 -0.23
C ASN A 259 16.46 9.99 0.32
N SER A 260 15.42 10.01 1.14
CA SER A 260 14.90 11.23 1.74
C SER A 260 15.68 11.62 2.99
N ARG A 261 16.29 12.81 2.97
CA ARG A 261 17.00 13.38 4.12
C ARG A 261 16.13 13.55 5.37
N ARG A 262 14.81 13.63 5.21
CA ARG A 262 13.85 13.78 6.31
C ARG A 262 13.61 12.45 7.05
N HIS A 263 13.62 11.34 6.33
CA HIS A 263 13.22 10.03 6.85
C HIS A 263 14.41 9.09 7.09
N ALA A 264 15.50 9.24 6.33
CA ALA A 264 16.74 8.50 6.47
C ALA A 264 17.81 9.38 7.15
N ASN A 265 17.61 9.68 8.44
CA ASN A 265 18.49 10.54 9.23
C ASN A 265 19.01 9.86 10.52
N SER A 266 18.93 8.52 10.61
CA SER A 266 19.34 7.79 11.81
C SER A 266 20.85 7.84 12.05
N GLY A 267 21.63 8.12 10.99
CA GLY A 267 23.09 8.06 11.02
C GLY A 267 23.66 6.64 11.08
N ARG A 268 22.79 5.61 11.00
CA ARG A 268 23.14 4.19 11.04
C ARG A 268 22.70 3.52 9.76
N THR A 269 23.67 3.06 8.98
CA THR A 269 23.44 2.32 7.74
C THR A 269 23.50 0.82 8.01
N LEU A 270 22.44 0.12 7.61
CA LEU A 270 22.31 -1.33 7.63
C LEU A 270 22.89 -1.98 6.37
N SER A 271 22.87 -3.31 6.32
CA SER A 271 23.21 -4.07 5.12
C SER A 271 22.43 -3.57 3.90
N GLY A 272 23.09 -3.56 2.74
CA GLY A 272 22.50 -3.05 1.50
C GLY A 272 22.45 -1.52 1.39
N GLY A 273 23.03 -0.76 2.33
CA GLY A 273 23.09 0.70 2.22
C GLY A 273 21.80 1.42 2.67
N LEU A 274 20.95 0.74 3.42
CA LEU A 274 19.69 1.29 3.91
C LEU A 274 19.86 1.95 5.28
N ASP A 275 19.28 3.12 5.49
CA ASP A 275 19.19 3.71 6.83
C ASP A 275 18.24 2.90 7.73
N SER A 276 18.62 2.74 8.99
CA SER A 276 17.87 1.90 9.94
C SER A 276 16.41 2.32 10.19
N LYS A 277 16.05 3.57 9.88
CA LYS A 277 14.67 4.09 9.99
C LYS A 277 13.97 4.27 8.65
N ALA A 278 14.66 4.09 7.53
CA ALA A 278 14.12 4.36 6.19
C ALA A 278 12.85 3.56 5.90
N LEU A 279 12.74 2.32 6.40
CA LEU A 279 11.61 1.44 6.12
C LEU A 279 10.48 1.50 7.15
N GLU A 280 10.61 2.32 8.21
CA GLU A 280 9.59 2.40 9.26
C GLU A 280 8.24 2.88 8.71
N VAL A 281 8.24 4.01 7.99
CA VAL A 281 7.01 4.58 7.41
C VAL A 281 6.45 3.71 6.28
N PRO A 282 7.25 3.23 5.29
CA PRO A 282 6.76 2.27 4.31
C PRO A 282 6.09 1.03 4.92
N ARG A 283 6.67 0.47 5.99
CA ARG A 283 6.09 -0.67 6.72
C ARG A 283 4.76 -0.33 7.35
N GLN A 284 4.62 0.87 7.93
CA GLN A 284 3.34 1.36 8.47
C GLN A 284 2.30 1.56 7.37
N LEU A 285 2.69 2.10 6.21
CA LEU A 285 1.79 2.28 5.06
C LEU A 285 1.27 0.95 4.54
N PHE A 286 2.15 -0.05 4.35
CA PHE A 286 1.75 -1.38 3.92
C PHE A 286 0.95 -2.14 5.00
N GLY A 287 1.35 -2.00 6.27
CA GLY A 287 0.66 -2.54 7.44
C GLY A 287 -0.69 -1.89 7.76
N ALA A 288 -1.05 -0.80 7.06
CA ALA A 288 -2.37 -0.21 7.17
C ALA A 288 -3.45 -1.16 6.65
N ALA A 289 -3.17 -2.00 5.65
CA ALA A 289 -4.16 -2.90 5.09
C ALA A 289 -4.67 -3.90 6.13
N ARG A 290 -6.00 -3.91 6.30
CA ARG A 290 -6.74 -4.69 7.29
C ARG A 290 -8.21 -4.71 6.91
N ASN A 291 -8.87 -5.76 7.34
CA ASN A 291 -10.32 -5.82 7.40
C ASN A 291 -10.78 -5.26 8.75
N THR A 292 -11.96 -4.65 8.81
CA THR A 292 -12.47 -4.06 10.07
C THR A 292 -13.87 -4.55 10.39
N GLU A 293 -14.21 -4.62 11.68
CA GLU A 293 -15.56 -5.02 12.12
C GLU A 293 -16.57 -3.89 11.94
N GLU A 294 -16.15 -2.65 12.23
CA GLU A 294 -17.07 -1.52 12.37
C GLU A 294 -17.27 -0.69 11.11
N ALA A 295 -16.37 -0.82 10.12
CA ALA A 295 -16.35 0.05 8.95
C ALA A 295 -15.99 -0.73 7.67
N GLY A 296 -15.34 -0.06 6.71
CA GLY A 296 -14.91 -0.69 5.48
C GLY A 296 -13.67 -1.58 5.64
N SER A 297 -12.96 -1.82 4.54
CA SER A 297 -11.71 -2.57 4.56
C SER A 297 -10.67 -1.91 3.67
N LEU A 298 -9.40 -1.95 4.10
CA LEU A 298 -8.28 -1.53 3.27
C LEU A 298 -7.50 -2.77 2.82
N THR A 299 -7.60 -3.12 1.55
CA THR A 299 -6.75 -4.14 0.92
C THR A 299 -5.59 -3.43 0.24
N ILE A 300 -4.36 -3.91 0.42
CA ILE A 300 -3.18 -3.42 -0.33
C ILE A 300 -2.53 -4.63 -0.99
N ILE A 301 -2.46 -4.61 -2.32
CA ILE A 301 -1.68 -5.55 -3.13
C ILE A 301 -0.53 -4.75 -3.72
N ALA A 302 0.68 -5.06 -3.28
CA ALA A 302 1.85 -4.30 -3.66
C ALA A 302 2.88 -5.17 -4.36
N SER A 303 3.54 -4.63 -5.38
CA SER A 303 4.66 -5.32 -6.00
C SER A 303 5.95 -5.09 -5.22
N CYS A 304 6.79 -6.12 -5.14
CA CYS A 304 8.16 -6.05 -4.68
C CYS A 304 9.07 -6.61 -5.78
N LEU A 305 10.08 -5.82 -6.15
CA LEU A 305 11.09 -6.23 -7.11
C LEU A 305 12.11 -7.14 -6.44
N VAL A 306 12.37 -8.29 -7.05
CA VAL A 306 13.44 -9.24 -6.67
C VAL A 306 14.34 -9.50 -7.87
N ASP A 307 15.46 -10.20 -7.66
CA ASP A 307 16.44 -10.52 -8.71
C ASP A 307 16.96 -9.29 -9.50
N THR A 308 16.99 -8.12 -8.85
CA THR A 308 17.49 -6.87 -9.45
C THR A 308 19.02 -6.77 -9.42
N GLY A 309 19.69 -7.66 -8.68
CA GLY A 309 21.12 -7.58 -8.38
C GLY A 309 21.48 -6.61 -7.26
N SER A 310 20.50 -5.91 -6.68
CA SER A 310 20.71 -4.95 -5.59
C SER A 310 20.49 -5.59 -4.21
N GLN A 311 21.52 -5.54 -3.36
CA GLN A 311 21.40 -5.94 -1.95
C GLN A 311 20.36 -5.11 -1.19
N ALA A 312 20.22 -3.82 -1.53
CA ALA A 312 19.19 -2.96 -0.94
C ALA A 312 17.78 -3.50 -1.21
N ASP A 313 17.51 -3.98 -2.42
CA ASP A 313 16.17 -4.48 -2.80
C ASP A 313 15.87 -5.79 -2.08
N GLN A 314 16.88 -6.64 -1.88
CA GLN A 314 16.72 -7.86 -1.09
C GLN A 314 16.35 -7.54 0.35
N VAL A 315 17.04 -6.59 0.99
CA VAL A 315 16.72 -6.21 2.38
C VAL A 315 15.33 -5.58 2.47
N ILE A 316 14.95 -4.74 1.51
CA ILE A 316 13.60 -4.19 1.42
C ILE A 316 12.55 -5.31 1.30
N PHE A 317 12.80 -6.30 0.43
CA PHE A 317 11.89 -7.42 0.25
C PHE A 317 11.70 -8.23 1.53
N GLU A 318 12.77 -8.60 2.22
CA GLU A 318 12.69 -9.38 3.47
C GLU A 318 11.92 -8.62 4.56
N GLU A 319 12.09 -7.30 4.67
CA GLU A 319 11.36 -6.46 5.63
C GLU A 319 9.85 -6.50 5.38
N PHE A 320 9.42 -6.41 4.12
CA PHE A 320 7.99 -6.42 3.78
C PHE A 320 7.38 -7.82 3.75
N LYS A 321 8.16 -8.86 3.42
CA LYS A 321 7.71 -10.25 3.46
C LYS A 321 7.17 -10.63 4.84
N GLY A 322 7.86 -10.19 5.91
CA GLY A 322 7.40 -10.40 7.29
C GLY A 322 6.07 -9.72 7.63
N SER A 323 5.71 -8.66 6.91
CA SER A 323 4.53 -7.82 7.17
C SER A 323 3.28 -8.25 6.38
N GLY A 324 3.48 -8.99 5.29
CA GLY A 324 2.42 -9.51 4.43
C GLY A 324 1.72 -10.75 4.97
N ASN A 325 0.52 -11.01 4.47
CA ASN A 325 -0.23 -12.24 4.74
C ASN A 325 -0.64 -12.99 3.45
N MET A 326 -0.19 -12.51 2.29
CA MET A 326 -0.33 -13.17 0.99
C MET A 326 0.91 -12.88 0.15
N GLU A 327 1.43 -13.90 -0.54
CA GLU A 327 2.60 -13.82 -1.39
C GLU A 327 2.27 -14.49 -2.74
N LEU A 328 2.36 -13.72 -3.83
CA LEU A 328 2.23 -14.21 -5.18
C LEU A 328 3.59 -14.06 -5.88
N ILE A 329 4.21 -15.18 -6.21
CA ILE A 329 5.57 -15.24 -6.74
C ILE A 329 5.51 -15.34 -8.25
N LEU A 330 6.16 -14.42 -8.95
CA LEU A 330 6.43 -14.52 -10.38
C LEU A 330 7.83 -15.07 -10.61
N ASP A 331 7.95 -16.06 -11.50
CA ASP A 331 9.22 -16.74 -11.79
C ASP A 331 9.73 -16.35 -13.19
N ARG A 332 10.95 -15.84 -13.22
CA ARG A 332 11.68 -15.46 -14.43
C ARG A 332 11.88 -16.63 -15.40
N LYS A 333 12.09 -17.86 -14.91
CA LYS A 333 12.25 -19.06 -15.74
C LYS A 333 10.99 -19.39 -16.52
N ILE A 334 9.81 -19.04 -16.00
CA ILE A 334 8.52 -19.21 -16.68
C ILE A 334 8.37 -18.13 -17.75
N SER A 335 8.65 -16.87 -17.41
CA SER A 335 8.52 -15.76 -18.36
C SER A 335 9.54 -15.81 -19.50
N GLU A 336 10.78 -16.27 -19.27
CA GLU A 336 11.81 -16.48 -20.31
C GLU A 336 11.39 -17.54 -21.35
N ARG A 337 10.53 -18.49 -20.94
CA ARG A 337 9.89 -19.46 -21.84
C ARG A 337 8.63 -18.93 -22.52
N ARG A 338 8.28 -17.66 -22.30
CA ARG A 338 7.06 -17.00 -22.81
C ARG A 338 5.77 -17.68 -22.35
N LEU A 339 5.79 -18.33 -21.18
CA LEU A 339 4.61 -18.88 -20.55
C LEU A 339 4.01 -17.82 -19.62
N PHE A 340 2.73 -17.51 -19.82
CA PHE A 340 2.00 -16.54 -19.02
C PHE A 340 0.65 -17.11 -18.55
N PRO A 341 0.21 -16.81 -17.32
CA PRO A 341 0.90 -15.97 -16.32
C PRO A 341 2.12 -16.68 -15.71
N ALA A 342 3.19 -15.92 -15.47
CA ALA A 342 4.47 -16.45 -15.01
C ALA A 342 4.49 -16.69 -13.49
N ILE A 343 3.45 -17.33 -12.94
CA ILE A 343 3.25 -17.53 -11.50
C ILE A 343 3.89 -18.85 -11.08
N ASP A 344 4.73 -18.82 -10.05
CA ASP A 344 5.12 -20.04 -9.33
C ASP A 344 3.99 -20.41 -8.35
N LEU A 345 3.21 -21.41 -8.74
CA LEU A 345 2.01 -21.83 -8.04
C LEU A 345 2.31 -22.54 -6.71
N ALA A 346 3.45 -23.21 -6.63
CA ALA A 346 3.87 -23.91 -5.43
C ALA A 346 4.44 -22.95 -4.38
N ALA A 347 5.14 -21.90 -4.81
CA ALA A 347 5.71 -20.89 -3.92
C ALA A 347 4.72 -19.78 -3.52
N SER A 348 3.62 -19.61 -4.26
CA SER A 348 2.58 -18.63 -3.95
C SER A 348 1.58 -19.14 -2.92
N GLY A 349 1.03 -18.27 -2.07
CA GLY A 349 0.01 -18.64 -1.11
C GLY A 349 -0.54 -17.51 -0.25
N THR A 350 -1.67 -17.79 0.39
CA THR A 350 -2.33 -16.88 1.34
C THR A 350 -2.39 -17.53 2.72
N ARG A 351 -2.00 -16.78 3.77
CA ARG A 351 -2.14 -17.23 5.15
C ARG A 351 -3.62 -17.32 5.52
N LYS A 352 -4.01 -18.38 6.23
CA LYS A 352 -5.42 -18.66 6.60
C LYS A 352 -6.36 -18.71 5.39
N GLU A 353 -5.91 -19.29 4.26
CA GLU A 353 -6.74 -19.44 3.05
C GLU A 353 -8.05 -20.23 3.29
N ASN A 354 -8.13 -21.01 4.36
CA ASN A 354 -9.35 -21.70 4.81
C ASN A 354 -10.51 -20.75 5.21
N LEU A 355 -10.24 -19.46 5.43
CA LEU A 355 -11.28 -18.44 5.65
C LEU A 355 -11.84 -17.87 4.33
N LEU A 356 -11.16 -18.14 3.22
CA LEU A 356 -11.47 -17.60 1.89
C LEU A 356 -11.96 -18.67 0.92
N LEU A 357 -11.54 -19.92 1.13
CA LEU A 357 -11.89 -21.08 0.33
C LEU A 357 -12.95 -21.92 1.03
N THR A 358 -13.82 -22.53 0.24
CA THR A 358 -14.71 -23.61 0.71
C THR A 358 -13.90 -24.86 1.08
N GLU A 359 -14.50 -25.77 1.84
CA GLU A 359 -13.85 -27.01 2.26
C GLU A 359 -13.40 -27.87 1.07
N ASP A 360 -14.24 -27.98 0.04
CA ASP A 360 -13.94 -28.73 -1.19
C ASP A 360 -12.81 -28.09 -2.00
N GLU A 361 -12.81 -26.75 -2.14
CA GLU A 361 -11.70 -26.01 -2.74
C GLU A 361 -10.42 -26.25 -1.95
N LEU A 362 -10.43 -26.09 -0.63
CA LEU A 362 -9.25 -26.24 0.22
C LEU A 362 -8.65 -27.64 0.11
N LYS A 363 -9.48 -28.68 0.15
CA LYS A 363 -9.06 -30.08 0.01
C LYS A 363 -8.42 -30.33 -1.36
N THR A 364 -9.07 -29.87 -2.42
CA THR A 364 -8.61 -30.05 -3.80
C THR A 364 -7.31 -29.28 -4.06
N MET A 365 -7.25 -28.03 -3.61
CA MET A 365 -6.08 -27.18 -3.78
C MET A 365 -4.88 -27.70 -2.98
N SER A 366 -5.11 -28.21 -1.77
CA SER A 366 -4.06 -28.87 -0.97
C SER A 366 -3.50 -30.10 -1.68
N ALA A 367 -4.34 -30.92 -2.30
CA ALA A 367 -3.89 -32.07 -3.09
C ALA A 367 -3.11 -31.65 -4.34
N LEU A 368 -3.60 -30.61 -5.04
CA LEU A 368 -2.96 -30.07 -6.23
C LEU A 368 -1.58 -29.48 -5.90
N ARG A 369 -1.46 -28.65 -4.85
CA ARG A 369 -0.18 -28.08 -4.39
C ARG A 369 0.85 -29.18 -4.10
N ARG A 370 0.48 -30.25 -3.38
CA ARG A 370 1.38 -31.38 -3.10
C ARG A 370 1.92 -32.03 -4.36
N ARG A 371 1.07 -32.19 -5.39
CA ARG A 371 1.48 -32.72 -6.68
C ARG A 371 2.42 -31.75 -7.41
N LEU A 372 2.15 -30.44 -7.37
CA LEU A 372 2.95 -29.42 -8.05
C LEU A 372 4.36 -29.28 -7.47
N LEU A 373 4.56 -29.51 -6.17
CA LEU A 373 5.88 -29.41 -5.52
C LEU A 373 6.96 -30.32 -6.12
N ALA A 374 6.57 -31.45 -6.72
CA ALA A 374 7.49 -32.37 -7.37
C ALA A 374 7.89 -31.94 -8.79
N MET A 375 7.28 -30.87 -9.32
CA MET A 375 7.46 -30.42 -10.70
C MET A 375 8.17 -29.06 -10.77
N PRO A 376 9.03 -28.83 -11.78
CA PRO A 376 9.57 -27.51 -12.06
C PRO A 376 8.46 -26.47 -12.33
N PRO A 377 8.62 -25.19 -11.92
CA PRO A 377 7.57 -24.18 -12.02
C PRO A 377 6.93 -24.01 -13.42
N HIS A 378 7.73 -24.09 -14.48
CA HIS A 378 7.22 -24.00 -15.86
C HIS A 378 6.25 -25.14 -16.22
N GLN A 379 6.51 -26.37 -15.76
CA GLN A 379 5.63 -27.52 -16.01
C GLN A 379 4.34 -27.41 -15.19
N GLN A 380 4.39 -26.83 -13.99
CA GLN A 380 3.22 -26.58 -13.16
C GLN A 380 2.22 -25.69 -13.92
N VAL A 381 2.71 -24.57 -14.49
CA VAL A 381 1.88 -23.63 -15.26
C VAL A 381 1.33 -24.27 -16.53
N GLU A 382 2.14 -24.99 -17.31
CA GLU A 382 1.66 -25.69 -18.52
C GLU A 382 0.53 -26.68 -18.20
N GLN A 383 0.70 -27.49 -17.16
CA GLN A 383 -0.30 -28.46 -16.74
C GLN A 383 -1.61 -27.77 -16.34
N LEU A 384 -1.54 -26.66 -15.59
CA LEU A 384 -2.75 -25.94 -15.20
C LEU A 384 -3.39 -25.18 -16.34
N LEU A 385 -2.62 -24.58 -17.25
CA LEU A 385 -3.19 -23.95 -18.44
C LEU A 385 -3.95 -24.99 -19.29
N ALA A 386 -3.44 -26.22 -19.40
CA ALA A 386 -4.16 -27.32 -20.04
C ALA A 386 -5.46 -27.68 -19.28
N ALA A 387 -5.43 -27.68 -17.94
CA ALA A 387 -6.63 -27.92 -17.13
C ALA A 387 -7.67 -26.79 -17.29
N LEU A 388 -7.26 -25.52 -17.26
CA LEU A 388 -8.15 -24.37 -17.43
C LEU A 388 -8.82 -24.33 -18.81
N LYS A 389 -8.19 -24.89 -19.85
CA LYS A 389 -8.81 -25.09 -21.17
C LYS A 389 -9.89 -26.17 -21.17
N ARG A 390 -9.72 -27.21 -20.34
CA ARG A 390 -10.68 -28.32 -20.21
C ARG A 390 -11.87 -27.95 -19.33
N PHE A 391 -11.63 -27.15 -18.30
CA PHE A 391 -12.63 -26.75 -17.31
C PHE A 391 -12.97 -25.26 -17.45
N PRO A 392 -14.19 -24.91 -17.91
CA PRO A 392 -14.57 -23.52 -18.15
C PRO A 392 -14.52 -22.63 -16.92
N THR A 393 -14.76 -23.20 -15.72
CA THR A 393 -14.76 -22.45 -14.44
C THR A 393 -13.95 -23.17 -13.37
N ASN A 394 -13.49 -22.43 -12.36
CA ASN A 394 -12.79 -22.99 -11.20
C ASN A 394 -13.67 -23.96 -10.42
N ALA A 395 -14.97 -23.67 -10.30
CA ALA A 395 -15.93 -24.58 -9.70
C ALA A 395 -15.94 -25.95 -10.40
N THR A 396 -15.94 -25.99 -11.74
CA THR A 396 -15.87 -27.26 -12.49
C THR A 396 -14.51 -27.96 -12.37
N LEU A 397 -13.42 -27.19 -12.25
CA LEU A 397 -12.08 -27.74 -12.06
C LEU A 397 -11.95 -28.42 -10.69
N VAL A 398 -12.48 -27.78 -9.64
CA VAL A 398 -12.45 -28.29 -8.26
C VAL A 398 -13.41 -29.47 -8.10
N GLY A 399 -14.66 -29.34 -8.59
CA GLY A 399 -15.67 -30.39 -8.47
C GLY A 399 -15.41 -31.63 -9.34
N GLY A 400 -14.61 -31.51 -10.41
CA GLY A 400 -14.24 -32.63 -11.28
C GLY A 400 -13.05 -33.46 -10.80
N ALA A 401 -12.46 -33.13 -9.65
CA ALA A 401 -11.32 -33.84 -9.08
C ALA A 401 -11.72 -34.97 -8.09
N GLY A 402 -13.02 -35.26 -8.00
CA GLY A 402 -13.61 -36.34 -7.19
C GLY A 402 -13.59 -37.70 -7.86
#